data_AF-A0A645GFP7-F1
#
_entry.id   AF-A0A645GFP7-F1
#
_cell.length_a   1.000
_cell.length_b   1.000
_cell.length_c   1.000
_cell.angle_alpha   90.00
_cell.angle_beta   90.00
_cell.angle_gamma   90.00
#
_symmetry.space_group_name_H-M   'P 1'
#
loop_
_entity.id
_entity.type
_entity.pdbx_description
1 polymer ?
#
loop_
_entity_poly.entity_id
_entity_poly.type
_entity_poly.pdbx_seq_one_letter_code
_entity_poly.pdbx_strand_id
1 'polypeptide(L)'
;MNLIVADRWERVKRTIIKLEDLGYIVDYERVVELAGGTTSVGRPHIARVLVEKGYFASVTDVFNALLYKNGPAYVPHYKLDYQSVIKLIHQAGGISVLAHPGLIGNDQIVHEIINAGIQGIEVYHPCHTADQINQYLKLAEHYNTIITGGSDFHGIPTRFPDKLGVFTIPPSIIEYFRNRFGHE
;
A
#
# COMPACT_ATOMS: atom_id res chain seq x y z
N MET A 1 -23.80 -3.53 -0.51
CA MET A 1 -22.61 -4.06 0.18
C MET A 1 -21.37 -3.62 -0.58
N ASN A 2 -20.39 -2.97 0.05
CA ASN A 2 -19.17 -2.51 -0.62
C ASN A 2 -18.32 -3.74 -1.02
N LEU A 3 -18.29 -4.06 -2.32
CA LEU A 3 -17.65 -5.27 -2.87
C LEU A 3 -16.18 -5.41 -2.46
N ILE A 4 -15.45 -4.29 -2.34
CA ILE A 4 -14.04 -4.27 -1.94
C ILE A 4 -13.88 -4.71 -0.48
N VAL A 5 -14.74 -4.22 0.42
CA VAL A 5 -14.71 -4.58 1.84
C VAL A 5 -15.13 -6.04 2.01
N ALA A 6 -16.16 -6.49 1.30
CA ALA A 6 -16.59 -7.89 1.34
C ALA A 6 -15.50 -8.86 0.85
N ASP A 7 -14.80 -8.53 -0.25
CA ASP A 7 -13.70 -9.36 -0.75
C ASP A 7 -12.56 -9.49 0.26
N ARG A 8 -12.27 -8.46 1.08
CA ARG A 8 -11.21 -8.54 2.10
C ARG A 8 -11.45 -9.67 3.09
N TRP A 9 -12.67 -9.79 3.60
CA TRP A 9 -13.05 -10.84 4.55
C TRP A 9 -13.02 -12.23 3.89
N GLU A 10 -13.58 -12.35 2.69
CA GLU A 10 -13.57 -13.61 1.96
C GLU A 10 -12.16 -14.06 1.58
N ARG A 11 -11.29 -13.10 1.25
CA ARG A 11 -9.89 -13.37 0.94
C ARG A 11 -9.10 -13.83 2.16
N VAL A 12 -9.39 -13.30 3.34
CA VAL A 12 -8.79 -13.78 4.61
C VAL A 12 -9.15 -15.25 4.81
N LYS A 13 -10.43 -15.62 4.69
CA LYS A 13 -10.86 -17.02 4.82
C LYS A 13 -10.16 -17.94 3.82
N ARG A 14 -10.13 -17.57 2.54
CA ARG A 14 -9.42 -18.33 1.50
C ARG A 14 -7.91 -18.45 1.74
N THR A 15 -7.31 -17.40 2.31
CA THR A 15 -5.88 -17.43 2.67
C THR A 15 -5.63 -18.40 3.83
N ILE A 16 -6.51 -18.43 4.83
CA ILE A 16 -6.43 -19.37 5.96
C ILE A 16 -6.54 -20.81 5.45
N ILE A 17 -7.50 -21.13 4.58
CA ILE A 17 -7.65 -22.46 3.99
C ILE A 17 -6.33 -22.92 3.31
N LYS A 18 -5.71 -22.04 2.51
CA LYS A 18 -4.41 -22.34 1.88
C LYS A 18 -3.29 -22.56 2.91
N LEU A 19 -3.33 -21.85 4.03
CA LEU A 19 -2.34 -22.00 5.09
C LEU A 19 -2.52 -23.33 5.83
N GLU A 20 -3.76 -23.74 6.06
CA GLU A 20 -4.09 -25.05 6.66
C GLU A 20 -3.60 -26.20 5.78
N ASP A 21 -3.80 -26.12 4.46
CA ASP A 21 -3.27 -27.09 3.48
C ASP A 21 -1.72 -27.17 3.50
N LEU A 22 -1.06 -26.09 3.91
CA LEU A 22 0.40 -26.00 4.08
C LEU A 22 0.88 -26.40 5.48
N GLY A 23 -0.03 -26.81 6.37
CA GLY A 23 0.28 -27.23 7.74
C GLY A 23 0.34 -26.10 8.78
N TYR A 24 -0.13 -24.90 8.44
CA TYR A 24 -0.20 -23.76 9.36
C TYR A 24 -1.62 -23.53 9.86
N ILE A 25 -1.82 -23.61 11.18
CA ILE A 25 -3.13 -23.37 11.79
C ILE A 25 -3.27 -21.87 12.11
N VAL A 26 -4.30 -21.23 11.56
CA VAL A 26 -4.58 -19.79 11.77
C VAL A 26 -6.02 -19.61 12.26
N ASP A 27 -6.16 -19.09 13.48
CA ASP A 27 -7.49 -18.88 14.08
C ASP A 27 -8.13 -17.62 13.47
N TYR A 28 -9.26 -17.77 12.79
CA TYR A 28 -9.95 -16.66 12.12
C TYR A 28 -10.38 -15.58 13.12
N GLU A 29 -10.86 -15.99 14.29
CA GLU A 29 -11.29 -15.10 15.37
C GLU A 29 -10.12 -14.23 15.84
N ARG A 30 -8.92 -14.81 15.96
CA ARG A 30 -7.72 -14.04 16.32
C ARG A 30 -7.33 -13.02 15.25
N VAL A 31 -7.51 -13.37 13.97
CA VAL A 31 -7.31 -12.43 12.86
C VAL A 31 -8.30 -11.26 12.95
N VAL A 32 -9.56 -11.53 13.32
CA VAL A 32 -10.61 -10.51 13.51
C VAL A 32 -10.28 -9.61 14.70
N GLU A 33 -9.85 -10.17 15.83
CA GLU A 33 -9.42 -9.42 17.02
C GLU A 33 -8.27 -8.48 16.70
N LEU A 34 -7.23 -8.97 16.02
CA LEU A 34 -6.08 -8.15 15.60
C LEU A 34 -6.46 -7.06 14.60
N ALA A 35 -7.55 -7.24 13.85
CA ALA A 35 -8.09 -6.21 12.97
C ALA A 35 -8.76 -5.06 13.76
N GLY A 36 -9.14 -5.28 15.03
CA GLY A 36 -9.58 -4.21 15.94
C GLY A 36 -10.79 -3.40 15.43
N GLY A 37 -11.71 -4.04 14.72
CA GLY A 37 -12.89 -3.38 14.13
C GLY A 37 -12.64 -2.64 12.80
N THR A 38 -11.41 -2.68 12.25
CA THR A 38 -11.14 -2.11 10.93
C THR A 38 -11.85 -2.89 9.81
N THR A 39 -12.28 -2.18 8.77
CA THR A 39 -12.76 -2.79 7.52
C THR A 39 -11.61 -3.21 6.60
N SER A 40 -10.37 -2.84 6.91
CA SER A 40 -9.17 -3.12 6.12
C SER A 40 -8.42 -4.39 6.56
N VAL A 41 -9.16 -5.46 6.87
CA VAL A 41 -8.54 -6.76 7.20
C VAL A 41 -7.72 -7.32 6.02
N GLY A 42 -6.71 -8.15 6.31
CA GLY A 42 -5.83 -8.71 5.27
C GLY A 42 -4.56 -9.38 5.79
N ARG A 43 -3.63 -9.65 4.85
CA ARG A 43 -2.38 -10.41 5.07
C ARG A 43 -1.55 -9.98 6.29
N PRO A 44 -1.40 -8.68 6.64
CA PRO A 44 -0.63 -8.30 7.83
C PRO A 44 -1.19 -8.89 9.14
N HIS A 45 -2.52 -9.01 9.26
CA HIS A 45 -3.16 -9.58 10.44
C HIS A 45 -2.92 -11.09 10.50
N ILE A 46 -3.03 -11.80 9.38
CA ILE A 46 -2.70 -13.23 9.26
C ILE A 46 -1.24 -13.48 9.63
N ALA A 47 -0.32 -12.65 9.12
CA ALA A 47 1.10 -12.78 9.42
C ALA A 47 1.41 -12.59 10.91
N ARG A 48 0.72 -11.68 11.59
CA ARG A 48 0.83 -11.52 13.04
C ARG A 48 0.37 -12.76 13.79
N VAL A 49 -0.73 -13.40 13.39
CA VAL A 49 -1.17 -14.67 14.02
C VAL A 49 -0.13 -15.78 13.85
N LEU A 50 0.47 -15.90 12.66
CA LEU A 50 1.52 -16.90 12.41
C LEU A 50 2.78 -16.66 13.27
N VAL A 51 3.14 -15.40 13.52
CA VAL A 51 4.23 -15.03 14.43
C VAL A 51 3.85 -15.27 15.89
N GLU A 52 2.63 -14.91 16.31
CA GLU A 52 2.11 -15.17 17.67
C GLU A 52 2.12 -16.67 18.00
N LYS A 53 1.83 -17.53 17.02
CA LYS A 53 1.89 -19.00 17.16
C LYS A 53 3.31 -19.58 17.08
N GLY A 54 4.32 -18.75 16.83
CA GLY A 54 5.73 -19.17 16.78
C GLY A 54 6.15 -19.89 15.49
N TYR A 55 5.33 -19.84 14.42
CA TYR A 55 5.71 -20.45 13.13
C TYR A 55 6.80 -19.67 12.39
N PHE A 56 6.92 -18.37 12.67
CA PHE A 56 7.88 -17.47 12.04
C PHE A 56 8.42 -16.47 13.06
N ALA A 57 9.67 -16.03 12.88
CA ALA A 57 10.32 -15.08 13.79
C ALA A 57 9.82 -13.63 13.60
N SER A 58 9.39 -13.27 12.39
CA SER A 58 8.91 -11.93 12.07
C SER A 58 7.80 -11.93 11.03
N VAL A 59 7.04 -10.83 10.98
CA VAL A 59 6.02 -10.59 9.93
C VAL A 59 6.67 -10.60 8.55
N THR A 60 7.88 -10.05 8.43
CA THR A 60 8.65 -10.05 7.17
C THR A 60 8.93 -11.47 6.69
N ASP A 61 9.32 -12.38 7.58
CA ASP A 61 9.59 -13.78 7.21
C ASP A 61 8.34 -14.47 6.67
N VAL A 62 7.18 -14.23 7.27
CA VAL A 62 5.89 -14.74 6.78
C VAL A 62 5.61 -14.23 5.36
N PHE A 63 5.81 -12.94 5.11
CA PHE A 63 5.58 -12.38 3.78
C PHE A 63 6.52 -12.98 2.75
N ASN A 64 7.80 -13.14 3.08
CA ASN A 64 8.80 -13.71 2.18
C ASN A 64 8.55 -15.19 1.87
N ALA A 65 8.07 -15.97 2.85
CA ALA A 65 7.85 -17.39 2.68
C ALA A 65 6.48 -17.72 2.05
N LEU A 66 5.41 -17.04 2.48
CA LEU A 66 4.04 -17.50 2.24
C LEU A 66 3.14 -16.48 1.52
N LEU A 67 3.21 -15.20 1.91
CA LEU A 67 2.16 -14.22 1.60
C LEU A 67 2.55 -13.19 0.52
N TYR A 68 3.74 -13.29 -0.08
CA TYR A 68 4.17 -12.46 -1.21
C TYR A 68 3.27 -12.64 -2.44
N LYS A 69 3.34 -11.74 -3.41
CA LYS A 69 2.52 -11.81 -4.62
C LYS A 69 2.83 -13.11 -5.37
N ASN A 70 1.80 -13.91 -5.65
CA ASN A 70 1.91 -15.24 -6.27
C ASN A 70 2.61 -16.31 -5.40
N GLY A 71 2.80 -16.05 -4.10
CA GLY A 71 3.34 -17.03 -3.17
C GLY A 71 2.36 -18.14 -2.76
N PRO A 72 2.80 -19.11 -1.94
CA PRO A 72 2.04 -20.32 -1.61
C PRO A 72 0.63 -20.04 -1.06
N ALA A 73 0.50 -19.12 -0.12
CA ALA A 73 -0.78 -18.74 0.48
C ALA A 73 -1.37 -17.46 -0.12
N TYR A 74 -0.86 -16.99 -1.27
CA TYR A 74 -1.38 -15.78 -1.91
C TYR A 74 -2.78 -16.02 -2.49
N VAL A 75 -3.72 -15.15 -2.13
CA VAL A 75 -5.01 -15.03 -2.79
C VAL A 75 -5.11 -13.63 -3.41
N PRO A 76 -5.40 -13.51 -4.72
CA PRO A 76 -5.59 -12.21 -5.34
C PRO A 76 -6.82 -11.51 -4.74
N HIS A 77 -6.78 -10.19 -4.70
CA HIS A 77 -7.91 -9.39 -4.25
C HIS A 77 -8.68 -8.81 -5.42
N TYR A 78 -9.98 -8.61 -5.22
CA TYR A 78 -10.78 -7.82 -6.13
C TYR A 78 -10.24 -6.39 -6.18
N LYS A 79 -9.99 -5.89 -7.39
CA LYS A 79 -9.52 -4.54 -7.66
C LYS A 79 -10.49 -3.87 -8.61
N LEU A 80 -10.75 -2.59 -8.37
CA LEU A 80 -11.25 -1.71 -9.41
C LEU A 80 -10.10 -1.44 -10.40
N ASP A 81 -10.44 -1.25 -11.66
CA ASP A 81 -9.50 -0.71 -12.63
C ASP A 81 -9.08 0.71 -12.22
N TYR A 82 -7.85 1.10 -12.56
CA TYR A 82 -7.31 2.38 -12.10
C TYR A 82 -8.10 3.59 -12.64
N GLN A 83 -8.73 3.49 -13.82
CA GLN A 83 -9.52 4.58 -14.39
C GLN A 83 -10.78 4.83 -13.56
N SER A 84 -11.47 3.78 -13.14
CA SER A 84 -12.61 3.85 -12.22
C SER A 84 -12.21 4.42 -10.86
N VAL A 85 -11.03 4.07 -10.34
CA VAL A 85 -10.51 4.64 -9.08
C VAL A 85 -10.24 6.14 -9.20
N ILE A 86 -9.58 6.57 -10.28
CA ILE A 86 -9.31 7.99 -10.55
C ILE A 86 -10.64 8.76 -10.62
N LYS A 87 -11.59 8.27 -11.40
CA LYS A 87 -12.92 8.87 -11.53
C LYS A 87 -13.63 8.98 -10.17
N LEU A 88 -13.59 7.93 -9.36
CA LEU A 88 -14.22 7.91 -8.04
C LEU A 88 -13.60 8.96 -7.10
N ILE A 89 -12.28 9.08 -7.08
CA ILE A 89 -11.57 10.09 -6.27
C ILE A 89 -12.00 11.50 -6.70
N HIS A 90 -12.01 11.78 -8.01
CA HIS A 90 -12.42 13.09 -8.52
C HIS A 90 -13.90 13.40 -8.24
N GLN A 91 -14.80 12.41 -8.36
CA GLN A 91 -16.22 12.58 -8.03
C GLN A 91 -16.46 12.90 -6.56
N ALA A 92 -15.57 12.43 -5.67
CA ALA A 92 -15.58 12.78 -4.26
C ALA A 92 -14.92 14.14 -3.97
N GLY A 93 -14.44 14.87 -5.00
CA GLY A 93 -13.71 16.14 -4.86
C GLY A 93 -12.27 15.97 -4.39
N GLY A 94 -11.74 14.74 -4.37
CA GLY A 94 -10.38 14.44 -3.94
C GLY A 94 -9.35 14.60 -5.04
N ILE A 95 -8.07 14.45 -4.66
CA ILE A 95 -6.92 14.50 -5.55
C ILE A 95 -6.36 13.10 -5.72
N SER A 96 -6.27 12.62 -6.96
CA SER A 96 -5.72 11.31 -7.26
C SER A 96 -4.19 11.37 -7.33
N VAL A 97 -3.53 10.53 -6.55
CA VAL A 97 -2.06 10.46 -6.46
C VAL A 97 -1.61 9.01 -6.65
N LEU A 98 -0.65 8.77 -7.55
CA LEU A 98 -0.03 7.46 -7.71
C LEU A 98 1.01 7.25 -6.61
N ALA A 99 0.66 6.39 -5.64
CA ALA A 99 1.53 6.01 -4.53
C ALA A 99 2.67 5.08 -4.98
N HIS A 100 3.86 5.32 -4.42
CA HIS A 100 5.11 4.55 -4.52
C HIS A 100 5.30 3.81 -5.86
N PRO A 101 5.32 4.54 -7.00
CA PRO A 101 5.42 3.95 -8.35
C PRO A 101 6.64 3.04 -8.53
N GLY A 102 7.73 3.24 -7.77
CA GLY A 102 8.91 2.38 -7.80
C GLY A 102 8.62 0.91 -7.45
N LEU A 103 7.53 0.62 -6.75
CA LEU A 103 7.10 -0.73 -6.42
C LEU A 103 6.27 -1.41 -7.53
N ILE A 104 5.85 -0.67 -8.55
CA ILE A 104 5.13 -1.25 -9.71
C ILE A 104 6.12 -2.06 -10.57
N GLY A 105 7.37 -1.60 -10.67
CA GLY A 105 8.41 -2.26 -11.46
C GLY A 105 8.14 -2.25 -12.97
N ASN A 106 7.26 -1.36 -13.43
CA ASN A 106 6.92 -1.21 -14.85
C ASN A 106 6.56 0.26 -15.12
N ASP A 107 7.49 0.98 -15.73
CA ASP A 107 7.34 2.40 -16.02
C ASP A 107 6.27 2.69 -17.07
N GLN A 108 6.04 1.77 -18.02
CA GLN A 108 4.98 1.94 -19.01
C GLN A 108 3.60 2.05 -18.33
N ILE A 109 3.35 1.24 -17.30
CA ILE A 109 2.12 1.33 -16.49
C ILE A 109 2.06 2.67 -15.74
N VAL A 110 3.20 3.17 -15.24
CA VAL A 110 3.26 4.49 -14.58
C VAL A 110 2.84 5.59 -15.56
N HIS A 111 3.39 5.58 -16.78
CA HIS A 111 3.00 6.52 -17.84
C HIS A 111 1.53 6.41 -18.22
N GLU A 112 0.99 5.20 -18.36
CA GLU A 112 -0.43 4.97 -18.65
C GLU A 112 -1.35 5.55 -17.56
N ILE A 113 -1.02 5.34 -16.29
CA ILE A 113 -1.79 5.86 -15.17
C ILE A 113 -1.70 7.40 -15.12
N ILE A 114 -0.54 7.99 -15.40
CA ILE A 114 -0.39 9.45 -15.47
C ILE A 114 -1.30 10.01 -16.57
N ASN A 115 -1.24 9.43 -17.76
CA ASN A 115 -2.08 9.83 -18.90
C ASN A 115 -3.58 9.58 -18.68
N ALA A 116 -3.95 8.68 -17.76
CA ALA A 116 -5.33 8.47 -17.34
C ALA A 116 -5.88 9.61 -16.47
N GLY A 117 -5.06 10.61 -16.14
CA GLY A 117 -5.49 11.86 -15.54
C GLY A 117 -5.32 11.93 -14.03
N ILE A 118 -4.34 11.22 -13.45
CA ILE A 118 -3.99 11.48 -12.05
C ILE A 118 -3.44 12.91 -11.89
N GLN A 119 -3.54 13.45 -10.69
CA GLN A 119 -3.09 14.81 -10.39
C GLN A 119 -1.74 14.85 -9.68
N GLY A 120 -1.29 13.74 -9.09
CA GLY A 120 0.00 13.69 -8.41
C GLY A 120 0.70 12.34 -8.49
N ILE A 121 1.99 12.36 -8.16
CA ILE A 121 2.84 11.18 -8.09
C ILE A 121 3.70 11.24 -6.84
N GLU A 122 3.80 10.12 -6.13
CA GLU A 122 4.69 10.00 -4.98
C GLU A 122 6.13 9.83 -5.46
N VAL A 123 6.91 10.89 -5.30
CA VAL A 123 8.33 10.92 -5.67
C VAL A 123 9.18 10.42 -4.52
N TYR A 124 8.91 10.90 -3.30
CA TYR A 124 9.71 10.61 -2.13
C TYR A 124 9.07 9.49 -1.30
N HIS A 125 9.70 8.33 -1.30
CA HIS A 125 9.24 7.17 -0.55
C HIS A 125 10.46 6.37 -0.05
N PRO A 126 10.42 5.74 1.13
CA PRO A 126 11.56 4.98 1.67
C PRO A 126 12.11 3.86 0.78
N CYS A 127 11.27 3.28 -0.08
CA CYS A 127 11.67 2.24 -1.01
C CYS A 127 12.14 2.77 -2.37
N HIS A 128 12.15 4.09 -2.59
CA HIS A 128 12.69 4.65 -3.84
C HIS A 128 14.19 4.87 -3.73
N THR A 129 14.92 4.42 -4.74
CA THR A 129 16.34 4.77 -4.91
C THR A 129 16.49 6.23 -5.34
N ALA A 130 17.70 6.78 -5.24
CA ALA A 130 18.00 8.11 -5.75
C ALA A 130 17.67 8.25 -7.25
N ASP A 131 17.91 7.20 -8.04
CA ASP A 131 17.59 7.18 -9.47
C ASP A 131 16.08 7.21 -9.71
N GLN A 132 15.30 6.42 -8.95
CA GLN A 132 13.84 6.45 -9.02
C GLN A 132 13.28 7.81 -8.61
N ILE A 133 13.82 8.44 -7.56
CA ILE A 133 13.44 9.80 -7.17
C ILE A 133 13.70 10.78 -8.32
N ASN A 134 14.90 10.76 -8.90
CA ASN A 134 15.26 11.64 -10.02
C ASN A 134 14.39 11.41 -11.25
N GLN A 135 14.06 10.15 -11.54
CA GLN A 135 13.15 9.78 -12.63
C GLN A 135 11.75 10.35 -12.39
N TYR A 136 11.18 10.13 -11.21
CA TYR A 136 9.82 10.58 -10.92
C TYR A 136 9.71 12.10 -10.78
N LEU A 137 10.77 12.80 -10.38
CA LEU A 137 10.85 14.26 -10.49
C LEU A 137 10.73 14.72 -11.94
N LYS A 138 11.48 14.12 -12.87
CA LYS A 138 11.41 14.45 -14.30
C LYS A 138 10.05 14.13 -14.91
N LEU A 139 9.44 13.00 -14.53
CA LEU A 139 8.07 12.68 -14.96
C LEU A 139 7.08 13.71 -14.42
N ALA A 140 7.20 14.08 -13.14
CA ALA A 140 6.29 15.04 -12.53
C ALA A 140 6.36 16.40 -13.21
N GLU A 141 7.56 16.85 -13.56
CA GLU A 141 7.78 18.08 -14.34
C GLU A 141 7.19 17.95 -15.75
N HIS A 142 7.49 16.87 -16.47
CA HIS A 142 7.03 16.65 -17.84
C HIS A 142 5.50 16.62 -17.97
N TYR A 143 4.82 15.95 -17.05
CA TYR A 143 3.36 15.83 -17.03
C TYR A 143 2.66 16.90 -16.19
N ASN A 144 3.41 17.82 -15.59
CA ASN A 144 2.91 18.86 -14.68
C ASN A 144 2.04 18.28 -13.54
N THR A 145 2.46 17.17 -12.93
CA THR A 145 1.76 16.54 -11.81
C THR A 145 2.31 17.03 -10.47
N ILE A 146 1.46 17.01 -9.44
CA ILE A 146 1.84 17.32 -8.07
C ILE A 146 2.89 16.32 -7.57
N ILE A 147 4.01 16.84 -7.07
CA ILE A 147 5.03 16.05 -6.39
C ILE A 147 4.55 15.77 -4.96
N THR A 148 4.51 14.50 -4.58
CA THR A 148 4.17 14.10 -3.20
C THR A 148 5.25 13.21 -2.59
N GLY A 149 5.12 12.94 -1.30
CA GLY A 149 5.99 12.01 -0.60
C GLY A 149 5.38 11.55 0.71
N GLY A 150 5.74 10.33 1.10
CA GLY A 150 5.13 9.64 2.23
C GLY A 150 6.06 8.61 2.82
N SER A 151 5.94 8.42 4.13
CA SER A 151 6.76 7.46 4.88
C SER A 151 6.30 6.01 4.72
N ASP A 152 5.06 5.80 4.28
CA ASP A 152 4.37 4.52 4.31
C ASP A 152 4.60 3.77 5.65
N PHE A 153 4.50 4.50 6.77
CA PHE A 153 4.77 3.98 8.10
C PHE A 153 3.72 2.94 8.52
N HIS A 154 4.16 1.78 8.97
CA HIS A 154 3.28 0.65 9.31
C HIS A 154 3.33 0.22 10.79
N GLY A 155 4.19 0.84 11.61
CA GLY A 155 4.35 0.46 13.02
C GLY A 155 4.80 -0.99 13.23
N ILE A 156 5.50 -1.57 12.26
CA ILE A 156 6.03 -2.93 12.33
C ILE A 156 7.48 -2.82 12.82
N PRO A 157 7.83 -3.42 13.97
CA PRO A 157 9.22 -3.51 14.40
C PRO A 157 10.07 -4.10 13.27
N THR A 158 11.30 -3.60 13.08
CA THR A 158 12.23 -3.97 12.00
C THR A 158 11.88 -3.52 10.58
N ARG A 159 10.77 -2.80 10.36
CA ARG A 159 10.48 -2.15 9.08
C ARG A 159 10.83 -0.66 9.18
N PHE A 160 11.58 -0.15 8.21
CA PHE A 160 11.82 1.30 8.10
C PHE A 160 10.63 2.00 7.40
N PRO A 161 10.23 3.21 7.84
CA PRO A 161 10.70 3.88 9.04
C PRO A 161 10.15 3.19 10.30
N ASP A 162 10.96 3.17 11.35
CA ASP A 162 10.64 2.51 12.63
C ASP A 162 9.78 3.41 13.54
N LYS A 163 9.75 4.72 13.28
CA LYS A 163 8.89 5.70 13.93
C LYS A 163 8.35 6.72 12.93
N LEU A 164 7.16 7.25 13.21
CA LEU A 164 6.59 8.35 12.43
C LEU A 164 7.50 9.59 12.51
N GLY A 165 7.67 10.28 11.37
CA GLY A 165 8.50 11.50 11.27
C GLY A 165 10.00 11.27 11.06
N VAL A 166 10.47 10.01 11.04
CA VAL A 166 11.88 9.69 10.74
C VAL A 166 12.18 9.89 9.25
N PHE A 167 11.28 9.46 8.38
CA PHE A 167 11.35 9.79 6.95
C PHE A 167 10.71 11.15 6.71
N THR A 168 11.44 12.06 6.09
CA THR A 168 11.02 13.43 5.80
C THR A 168 11.11 13.71 4.30
N ILE A 169 10.43 14.76 3.87
CA ILE A 169 10.40 15.24 2.49
C ILE A 169 10.88 16.69 2.42
N PRO A 170 11.36 17.17 1.25
CA PRO A 170 11.77 18.56 1.11
C PRO A 170 10.68 19.56 1.54
N PRO A 171 11.03 20.62 2.31
CA PRO A 171 10.07 21.62 2.78
C PRO A 171 9.26 22.29 1.67
N SER A 172 9.83 22.45 0.48
CA SER A 172 9.16 23.04 -0.69
C SER A 172 7.87 22.32 -1.10
N ILE A 173 7.80 21.00 -0.88
CA ILE A 173 6.59 20.22 -1.15
C ILE A 173 5.50 20.59 -0.14
N ILE A 174 5.87 20.73 1.14
CA ILE A 174 4.94 21.13 2.20
C ILE A 174 4.39 22.54 1.92
N GLU A 175 5.25 23.46 1.50
CA GLU A 175 4.87 24.83 1.12
C GLU A 175 3.90 24.84 -0.06
N TYR A 176 4.11 24.01 -1.08
CA TYR A 176 3.16 23.85 -2.18
C TYR A 176 1.77 23.48 -1.67
N PHE A 177 1.66 22.47 -0.80
CA PHE A 177 0.37 22.04 -0.26
C PHE A 177 -0.26 23.11 0.64
N ARG A 178 0.52 23.81 1.47
CA ARG A 178 0.03 24.92 2.31
C ARG A 178 -0.53 26.06 1.46
N ASN A 179 0.17 26.47 0.42
CA ASN A 179 -0.27 27.58 -0.44
C ASN A 179 -1.49 27.21 -1.28
N ARG A 180 -1.62 25.94 -1.66
CA ARG A 180 -2.68 25.47 -2.56
C ARG A 180 -3.96 25.04 -1.84
N PHE A 181 -3.84 24.48 -0.63
CA PHE A 181 -4.95 23.87 0.11
C PHE A 181 -5.05 24.32 1.57
N GLY A 182 -4.13 25.17 2.03
CA GLY A 182 -4.27 25.81 3.33
C GLY A 182 -5.52 26.68 3.33
N HIS A 183 -6.44 26.36 4.23
CA HIS A 183 -7.44 27.32 4.68
C HIS A 183 -6.80 28.14 5.81
N GLU A 184 -6.95 29.47 5.74
CA GLU A 184 -6.68 30.36 6.88
C GLU A 184 -7.48 29.95 8.12
#